data_AF-A0A0F9KMU3-F1
#
_entry.id   AF-A0A0F9KMU3-F1
#
_cell.length_a   1.000
_cell.length_b   1.000
_cell.length_c   1.000
_cell.angle_alpha   90.00
_cell.angle_beta   90.00
_cell.angle_gamma   90.00
#
_symmetry.space_group_name_H-M   'P 1'
#
loop_
_entity.id
_entity.type
_entity.pdbx_description
1 polymer ?
#
loop_
_entity_poly.entity_id
_entity_poly.type
_entity_poly.pdbx_seq_one_letter_code
_entity_poly.pdbx_strand_id
1 'polypeptide(L)' 'CLTFTNQKACPHGIELREQISGTKLREMIQEGKAPSEFILRPEVSKIILGYDKPFVD' A
#
# COMPACT_ATOMS: atom_id res chain seq x y z
N CYS A 1 14.22 -2.89 6.67
CA CYS A 1 13.57 -2.23 7.83
C CYS A 1 12.23 -2.84 8.20
N LEU A 2 11.47 -3.43 7.27
CA LEU A 2 10.11 -3.99 7.53
C LEU A 2 9.17 -3.00 8.24
N THR A 3 9.41 -1.71 8.04
CA THR A 3 8.65 -0.61 8.65
C THR A 3 8.64 0.57 7.69
N PHE A 4 7.64 1.44 7.84
CA PHE A 4 7.57 2.69 7.12
C PHE A 4 8.61 3.68 7.64
N THR A 5 9.42 4.18 6.74
CA THR A 5 10.42 5.19 7.04
C THR A 5 10.66 6.07 5.82
N ASN A 6 11.36 7.19 6.03
CA ASN A 6 11.73 8.09 4.95
C ASN A 6 13.10 7.71 4.34
N GLN A 7 13.41 8.27 3.17
CA GLN A 7 14.65 7.98 2.44
C GLN A 7 15.92 8.37 3.21
N LYS A 8 15.85 9.36 4.11
CA LYS A 8 17.00 9.82 4.92
C LYS A 8 17.28 8.89 6.09
N ALA A 9 16.24 8.27 6.65
CA ALA A 9 16.33 7.41 7.83
C ALA A 9 16.55 5.93 7.47
N CYS A 10 16.28 5.52 6.23
CA CYS A 10 16.55 4.16 5.77
C CYS A 10 18.01 4.01 5.30
N PRO A 11 18.86 3.19 5.97
CA PRO A 11 20.25 3.00 5.56
C PRO A 11 20.41 2.05 4.37
N HIS A 12 19.34 1.39 3.91
CA HIS A 12 19.38 0.39 2.84
C HIS A 12 19.35 1.02 1.45
N GLY A 13 19.93 0.35 0.45
CA GLY A 13 19.86 0.74 -0.97
C GLY A 13 18.45 0.69 -1.54
N ILE A 14 18.25 1.25 -2.73
CA ILE A 14 16.92 1.41 -3.34
C ILE A 14 16.28 0.08 -3.73
N GLU A 15 17.11 -0.92 -4.02
CA GLU A 15 16.73 -2.30 -4.33
C GLU A 15 16.04 -3.02 -3.16
N LEU A 16 16.28 -2.57 -1.93
CA LEU A 16 15.63 -3.09 -0.71
C LEU A 16 14.49 -2.18 -0.22
N ARG A 17 14.15 -1.12 -0.96
CA ARG A 17 13.09 -0.18 -0.61
C ARG A 17 11.85 -0.46 -1.44
N GLU A 18 10.78 -0.80 -0.75
CA GLU A 18 9.47 -0.88 -1.37
C GLU A 18 8.82 0.51 -1.35
N GLN A 19 8.47 1.04 -2.51
CA GLN A 19 7.84 2.36 -2.64
C GLN A 19 6.33 2.23 -2.84
N ILE A 20 5.58 3.09 -2.14
CA ILE A 20 4.13 3.19 -2.32
C ILE A 20 3.82 4.33 -3.28
N SER A 21 3.27 3.99 -4.44
CA SER A 21 2.56 4.95 -5.27
C SER A 21 1.09 4.94 -4.90
N GLY A 22 0.56 6.08 -4.44
CA GLY A 22 -0.86 6.21 -4.09
C GLY A 22 -1.79 5.96 -5.28
N THR A 23 -1.39 6.35 -6.50
CA THR A 23 -2.15 6.07 -7.73
C THR A 23 -2.22 4.58 -7.99
N LYS A 24 -1.08 3.88 -7.92
CA LYS A 24 -1.01 2.43 -8.13
C LYS A 24 -1.77 1.66 -7.05
N LEU A 25 -1.74 2.14 -5.82
CA LEU A 25 -2.49 1.54 -4.71
C LEU A 25 -4.00 1.63 -4.94
N ARG A 26 -4.50 2.79 -5.38
CA ARG A 26 -5.92 2.98 -5.70
C ARG A 26 -6.34 2.12 -6.89
N GLU A 27 -5.52 2.07 -7.94
CA GLU A 27 -5.75 1.22 -9.10
C GLU A 27 -5.86 -0.27 -8.68
N MET A 28 -4.92 -0.77 -7.87
CA MET A 28 -4.99 -2.15 -7.35
C MET A 28 -6.27 -2.43 -6.56
N ILE A 29 -6.68 -1.50 -5.69
CA ILE A 29 -7.90 -1.64 -4.90
C ILE A 29 -9.14 -1.62 -5.80
N GLN A 30 -9.18 -0.75 -6.82
CA GLN A 30 -10.26 -0.70 -7.81
C GLN A 30 -10.34 -1.99 -8.65
N GLU A 31 -9.20 -2.65 -8.90
CA GLU A 31 -9.13 -3.98 -9.52
C GLU A 31 -9.51 -5.12 -8.57
N GLY A 32 -9.87 -4.84 -7.31
CA GLY A 32 -10.18 -5.85 -6.31
C GLY A 32 -8.95 -6.58 -5.75
N LYS A 33 -7.73 -6.11 -6.03
CA LYS A 33 -6.48 -6.71 -5.57
C LYS A 33 -6.02 -6.09 -4.26
N ALA A 34 -5.78 -6.95 -3.26
CA ALA A 34 -5.23 -6.52 -1.98
C ALA A 34 -3.74 -6.13 -2.13
N PRO A 35 -3.32 -4.96 -1.62
CA PRO A 35 -1.91 -4.63 -1.46
C PRO A 35 -1.21 -5.58 -0.46
N SER A 36 0.11 -5.64 -0.52
CA SER A 36 0.94 -6.40 0.44
C SER A 36 0.67 -5.97 1.89
N GLU A 37 0.81 -6.90 2.84
CA GLU A 37 0.61 -6.64 4.28
C GLU A 37 1.59 -5.61 4.86
N PHE A 38 2.75 -5.44 4.21
CA PHE A 38 3.73 -4.41 4.55
C PHE A 38 3.31 -3.01 4.11
N ILE A 39 2.34 -2.93 3.20
CA ILE A 39 1.83 -1.70 2.58
C ILE A 39 0.52 -1.29 3.26
N LEU A 40 -0.41 -2.23 3.40
CA LEU A 40 -1.71 -2.02 4.01
C LEU A 40 -2.03 -3.17 4.94
N ARG A 41 -2.46 -2.86 6.17
CA ARG A 41 -2.79 -3.90 7.14
C ARG A 41 -3.93 -4.77 6.61
N PRO A 42 -3.86 -6.12 6.75
CA PRO A 42 -4.84 -7.03 6.16
C PRO A 42 -6.29 -6.74 6.56
N GLU A 43 -6.54 -6.32 7.79
CA GLU A 43 -7.88 -5.95 8.28
C GLU A 43 -8.45 -4.74 7.54
N VAL A 44 -7.61 -3.76 7.22
CA VAL A 44 -8.01 -2.56 6.48
C VAL A 44 -8.23 -2.90 5.01
N SER A 45 -7.35 -3.69 4.40
CA SER A 45 -7.52 -4.16 3.02
C SER A 45 -8.85 -4.88 2.81
N LYS A 46 -9.23 -5.77 3.75
CA LYS A 46 -10.51 -6.50 3.70
C LYS A 46 -11.72 -5.57 3.78
N ILE A 47 -11.67 -4.58 4.66
CA ILE A 47 -12.74 -3.59 4.81
C ILE A 47 -12.90 -2.79 3.53
N ILE A 48 -11.80 -2.24 2.99
CA ILE A 48 -11.83 -1.40 1.78
C ILE A 48 -12.34 -2.19 0.57
N LEU A 49 -11.85 -3.41 0.36
CA LEU A 49 -12.29 -4.28 -0.74
C LEU A 49 -13.75 -4.74 -0.61
N GLY A 50 -14.34 -4.62 0.57
CA GLY A 50 -15.75 -4.90 0.80
C GLY A 50 -16.70 -3.77 0.38
N TYR A 51 -16.18 -2.58 0.05
CA TYR A 51 -16.98 -1.47 -0.45
C TYR A 51 -17.06 -1.49 -1.97
N ASP A 52 -18.27 -1.30 -2.51
CA ASP A 52 -18.52 -1.21 -3.95
C ASP A 52 -17.86 0.05 -4.58
N LYS A 53 -17.81 1.15 -3.80
CA LYS A 53 -17.11 2.38 -4.15
C LYS A 53 -16.19 2.81 -3.00
N PRO A 54 -14.94 2.31 -2.95
CA PRO A 54 -14.03 2.59 -1.85
C PRO A 54 -13.42 4.00 -1.88
N PHE A 55 -13.56 4.74 -2.98
CA PHE A 55 -13.00 6.07 -3.16
C PHE A 55 -14.10 7.08 -3.51
N VAL A 56 -13.90 8.33 -3.07
CA VAL A 56 -14.75 9.48 -3.43
C VAL A 56 -14.31 10.04 -4.79
N ASP A 57 -15.28 10.54 -5.57
CA ASP A 57 -15.06 11.22 -6.85
C ASP A 57 -14.57 12.67 -6.68
#